data_AF-A0A8T3PYH2-F1
#
_entry.id   AF-A0A8T3PYH2-F1
#
_cell.length_a   1.000
_cell.length_b   1.000
_cell.length_c   1.000
_cell.angle_alpha   90.00
_cell.angle_beta   90.00
_cell.angle_gamma   90.00
#
_symmetry.space_group_name_H-M   'P 1'
#
loop_
_entity.id
_entity.type
_entity.pdbx_description
1 polymer ?
#
loop_
_entity_poly.entity_id
_entity_poly.type
_entity_poly.pdbx_seq_one_letter_code
_entity_poly.pdbx_strand_id
1 'polypeptide(L)'
;MSQRQLALQSGVDHSTISRLIKGDRMPSLGTATKLARGLREIHDESDGPAYFATLSSRAVLPTTRVEYALRGDESLTEADVRELMQAYISARTRRA
;
A
#
# COMPACT_ATOMS: atom_id res chain seq x y z
N MET A 1 -2.61 5.71 -10.77
CA MET A 1 -3.41 6.95 -10.78
C MET A 1 -2.54 8.11 -11.22
N SER A 2 -3.04 9.01 -12.08
CA SER A 2 -2.32 10.23 -12.48
C SER A 2 -2.55 11.36 -11.47
N GLN A 3 -1.59 12.28 -11.35
CA GLN A 3 -1.71 13.46 -10.49
C GLN A 3 -2.94 14.34 -10.82
N ARG A 4 -3.42 14.33 -12.07
CA ARG A 4 -4.64 15.04 -12.49
C ARG A 4 -5.91 14.39 -11.94
N GLN A 5 -5.95 13.06 -11.91
CA GLN A 5 -7.09 12.33 -11.34
C GLN A 5 -7.19 12.56 -9.82
N LEU A 6 -6.05 12.53 -9.12
CA LEU A 6 -6.02 12.85 -7.69
C LEU A 6 -6.45 14.31 -7.42
N ALA A 7 -6.06 15.25 -8.28
CA ALA A 7 -6.47 16.65 -8.17
C ALA A 7 -7.99 16.81 -8.26
N LEU A 8 -8.60 16.18 -9.27
CA LEU A 8 -10.04 16.19 -9.48
C LEU A 8 -10.79 15.59 -8.28
N GLN A 9 -10.34 14.46 -7.76
CA GLN A 9 -11.00 13.78 -6.65
C GLN A 9 -10.85 14.52 -5.32
N SER A 10 -9.63 14.94 -4.99
CA SER A 10 -9.34 15.57 -3.69
C SER A 10 -9.77 17.04 -3.61
N GLY A 11 -10.14 17.65 -4.75
CA GLY A 11 -10.39 19.08 -4.85
C GLY A 11 -9.14 19.92 -4.54
N VAL A 12 -7.94 19.34 -4.69
CA VAL A 12 -6.65 20.02 -4.53
C VAL A 12 -6.07 20.27 -5.90
N ASP A 13 -5.55 21.49 -6.13
CA ASP A 13 -5.00 21.86 -7.42
C ASP A 13 -3.82 20.97 -7.85
N HIS A 14 -3.78 20.63 -9.13
CA HIS A 14 -2.76 19.77 -9.71
C HIS A 14 -1.34 20.32 -9.53
N SER A 15 -1.13 21.64 -9.63
CA SER A 15 0.16 22.28 -9.39
C SER A 15 0.61 22.15 -7.94
N THR A 16 -0.33 22.14 -7.00
CA THR A 16 -0.05 21.92 -5.58
C THR A 16 0.42 20.49 -5.36
N ILE A 17 -0.27 19.49 -5.90
CA ILE A 17 0.13 18.08 -5.82
C ILE A 17 1.51 17.86 -6.46
N SER A 18 1.76 18.44 -7.63
CA SER A 18 3.07 18.33 -8.30
C SER A 18 4.22 18.88 -7.43
N ARG A 19 4.00 19.99 -6.72
CA ARG A 19 5.02 20.57 -5.82
C ARG A 19 5.22 19.76 -4.55
N LEU A 20 4.16 19.17 -4.00
CA LEU A 20 4.26 18.26 -2.85
C LEU A 20 5.10 17.03 -3.19
N ILE A 21 4.89 16.44 -4.38
CA ILE A 21 5.64 15.26 -4.83
C ILE A 21 7.13 15.58 -5.08
N LYS A 22 7.42 16.78 -5.58
CA LYS A 22 8.80 17.26 -5.77
C LYS A 22 9.51 17.62 -4.47
N GLY A 23 8.80 17.71 -3.34
CA GLY A 23 9.36 18.13 -2.05
C GLY A 23 9.51 19.64 -1.90
N ASP A 24 9.07 20.43 -2.89
CA ASP A 24 9.20 21.90 -2.92
C ASP A 24 8.21 22.61 -1.98
N ARG A 25 7.37 21.85 -1.27
CA ARG A 25 6.34 22.37 -0.37
C ARG A 25 5.92 21.32 0.66
N MET A 26 5.80 21.74 1.92
CA MET A 26 5.08 20.98 2.94
C MET A 26 3.58 21.29 2.86
N PRO A 27 2.70 20.27 2.87
CA PRO A 27 1.26 20.49 2.84
C PRO A 27 0.78 21.08 4.17
N SER A 28 -0.24 21.94 4.12
CA SER A 28 -1.01 22.28 5.32
C SER A 28 -1.84 21.07 5.75
N LEU A 29 -2.27 21.04 7.02
CA LEU A 29 -3.15 20.00 7.55
C LEU A 29 -4.42 19.84 6.69
N GLY A 30 -5.07 20.95 6.32
CA GLY A 30 -6.28 20.92 5.48
C GLY A 30 -6.03 20.33 4.08
N THR A 31 -4.87 20.59 3.47
CA THR A 31 -4.50 19.98 2.19
C THR A 31 -4.21 18.49 2.36
N ALA A 32 -3.52 18.10 3.43
CA ALA A 32 -3.23 16.70 3.73
C ALA A 32 -4.53 15.89 3.95
N THR A 33 -5.50 16.44 4.69
CA THR A 33 -6.80 15.79 4.93
C THR A 33 -7.60 15.61 3.63
N LYS A 34 -7.63 16.61 2.74
CA LYS A 34 -8.31 16.52 1.44
C LYS A 34 -7.70 15.46 0.52
N LEU A 35 -6.37 15.40 0.47
CA LEU A 35 -5.66 14.38 -0.28
C LEU A 35 -5.91 12.98 0.30
N ALA A 36 -5.85 12.82 1.62
CA ALA A 36 -6.13 11.55 2.30
C ALA A 36 -7.56 11.06 2.03
N ARG A 37 -8.54 11.97 2.03
CA ARG A 37 -9.92 11.65 1.69
C ARG A 37 -10.07 11.21 0.23
N GLY A 38 -9.52 11.97 -0.72
CA GLY A 38 -9.57 11.61 -2.13
C GLY A 38 -8.88 10.27 -2.44
N LEU A 39 -7.83 9.92 -1.68
CA LEU A 39 -7.19 8.61 -1.77
C LEU A 39 -8.07 7.48 -1.19
N ARG A 40 -8.79 7.74 -0.10
CA ARG A 40 -9.66 6.75 0.57
C ARG A 40 -10.95 6.47 -0.20
N GLU A 41 -11.59 7.49 -0.77
CA GLU A 41 -12.82 7.32 -1.57
C GLU A 41 -12.56 6.49 -2.83
N ILE A 42 -11.38 6.64 -3.44
CA ILE A 42 -10.96 5.81 -4.58
C ILE A 42 -10.61 4.39 -4.13
N HIS A 43 -10.07 4.23 -2.92
CA HIS A 43 -9.79 2.91 -2.34
C HIS A 43 -11.07 2.13 -2.07
N ASP A 44 -12.13 2.80 -1.58
CA ASP A 44 -13.44 2.19 -1.29
C ASP A 44 -14.19 1.75 -2.57
N GLU A 45 -14.05 2.49 -3.68
CA GLU A 45 -14.56 2.05 -5.00
C GLU A 45 -13.72 0.92 -5.63
N SER A 46 -12.48 0.70 -5.18
CA SER A 46 -11.53 -0.23 -5.80
C SER A 46 -11.36 -1.56 -5.06
N ASP A 47 -11.93 -1.72 -3.86
CA ASP A 47 -11.74 -2.91 -3.03
C ASP A 47 -13.01 -3.75 -2.81
N GLY A 48 -13.40 -4.46 -3.87
CA GLY A 48 -13.54 -5.91 -3.75
C GLY A 48 -12.15 -6.56 -3.81
N PRO A 49 -11.95 -7.84 -3.44
CA PRO A 49 -10.67 -8.51 -3.08
C PRO A 49 -9.54 -8.59 -4.14
N ALA A 50 -9.42 -7.62 -5.04
CA ALA A 50 -8.53 -7.56 -6.20
C ALA A 50 -7.20 -6.81 -5.94
N TYR A 51 -7.05 -6.05 -4.85
CA TYR A 51 -5.78 -5.38 -4.50
C TYR A 51 -4.60 -6.36 -4.34
N PHE A 52 -4.86 -7.57 -3.84
CA PHE A 52 -3.83 -8.62 -3.73
C PHE A 52 -3.36 -9.18 -5.08
N ALA A 53 -4.18 -9.10 -6.13
CA ALA A 53 -3.84 -9.63 -7.44
C ALA A 53 -2.91 -8.68 -8.22
N THR A 54 -3.05 -7.36 -8.07
CA THR A 54 -2.42 -6.36 -8.95
C THR A 54 -1.07 -5.81 -8.47
N LEU A 55 -0.79 -5.81 -7.16
CA LEU A 55 0.56 -5.56 -6.62
C LEU A 55 1.58 -6.66 -6.97
N SER A 56 1.12 -7.78 -7.54
CA SER A 56 1.96 -8.88 -8.03
C SER A 56 2.80 -8.55 -9.26
N SER A 57 2.74 -7.31 -9.80
CA SER A 57 3.47 -6.89 -11.01
C SER A 57 4.82 -6.19 -10.77
N ARG A 58 5.14 -5.81 -9.53
CA ARG A 58 6.53 -5.47 -9.14
C ARG A 58 7.17 -6.77 -8.64
N ALA A 59 8.44 -7.03 -8.96
CA ALA A 59 9.17 -8.22 -8.53
C ALA A 59 9.37 -8.26 -7.00
N VAL A 60 8.29 -8.42 -6.25
CA VAL A 60 8.31 -8.58 -4.80
C VAL A 60 8.70 -10.03 -4.55
N LEU A 61 9.81 -10.22 -3.84
CA LEU A 61 10.30 -11.53 -3.45
C LEU A 61 9.15 -12.31 -2.78
N PRO A 62 8.91 -13.59 -3.16
CA PRO A 62 7.80 -14.35 -2.59
C PRO A 62 7.77 -14.37 -1.06
N THR A 63 8.94 -14.31 -0.42
CA THR A 63 9.08 -14.21 1.04
C THR A 63 8.42 -12.96 1.62
N THR A 64 8.60 -11.80 0.98
CA THR A 64 7.99 -10.54 1.42
C THR A 64 6.47 -10.56 1.26
N ARG A 65 5.95 -11.23 0.22
CA ARG A 65 4.50 -11.40 0.02
C ARG A 65 3.87 -12.24 1.13
N VAL A 66 4.53 -13.33 1.52
CA VAL A 66 4.05 -14.22 2.59
C VAL A 66 4.08 -13.51 3.93
N GLU A 67 5.17 -12.83 4.27
CA GLU A 67 5.28 -12.09 5.54
C GLU A 67 4.18 -11.02 5.66
N TYR A 68 3.94 -10.26 4.59
CA TYR A 68 2.91 -9.24 4.58
C TYR A 68 1.51 -9.82 4.80
N ALA A 69 1.19 -10.94 4.13
CA ALA A 69 -0.09 -11.62 4.31
C ALA A 69 -0.30 -12.10 5.75
N LEU A 70 0.74 -12.63 6.38
CA LEU A 70 0.70 -13.09 7.78
C LEU A 70 0.51 -11.92 8.76
N ARG A 71 1.17 -10.77 8.53
CA ARG A 71 1.01 -9.58 9.37
C ARG A 71 -0.37 -8.91 9.24
N GLY A 72 -1.10 -9.17 8.15
CA GLY A 72 -2.46 -8.66 7.95
C GLY A 72 -3.54 -9.49 8.66
N ASP A 73 -3.17 -10.64 9.23
CA ASP A 73 -4.08 -11.49 9.99
C ASP A 73 -4.10 -11.04 11.45
N GLU A 74 -5.20 -10.41 11.87
CA GLU A 74 -5.37 -9.90 13.23
C GLU A 74 -5.41 -11.00 14.30
N SER A 75 -5.58 -12.26 13.91
CA SER A 75 -5.54 -13.40 14.83
C SER A 75 -4.12 -13.87 15.15
N LEU A 76 -3.11 -13.44 14.37
CA LEU A 76 -1.72 -13.81 14.56
C LEU A 76 -0.96 -12.76 15.35
N THR A 77 -0.19 -13.21 16.34
CA THR A 77 0.78 -12.35 17.00
C THR A 77 2.07 -12.25 16.18
N GLU A 78 2.91 -11.25 16.46
CA GLU A 78 4.25 -11.14 15.87
C GLU A 78 5.12 -12.38 16.12
N ALA A 79 4.88 -13.11 17.21
CA ALA A 79 5.56 -14.37 17.49
C ALA A 79 5.11 -15.47 16.52
N ASP A 80 3.80 -15.60 16.29
CA ASP A 80 3.22 -16.57 15.35
C ASP A 80 3.67 -16.29 13.92
N VAL A 81 3.67 -15.03 13.51
CA VAL A 81 4.18 -14.61 12.20
C VAL A 81 5.64 -15.02 12.01
N ARG A 82 6.49 -14.83 13.04
CA ARG A 82 7.90 -15.22 12.98
C ARG A 82 8.08 -16.73 12.84
N GLU A 83 7.32 -17.52 13.60
CA GLU A 83 7.36 -18.98 13.52
C GLU A 83 6.94 -19.47 12.12
N LEU A 84 5.83 -18.96 11.60
CA LEU A 84 5.32 -19.31 10.28
C LEU A 84 6.29 -18.91 9.16
N MET A 85 6.92 -17.75 9.27
CA MET A 85 7.96 -17.31 8.32
C MET A 85 9.19 -18.22 8.34
N GLN A 86 9.63 -18.68 9.52
CA GLN A 86 10.73 -19.65 9.60
C GLN A 86 10.37 -20.97 8.92
N ALA A 87 9.17 -21.50 9.20
CA ALA A 87 8.68 -22.73 8.56
C ALA A 87 8.63 -22.59 7.03
N TYR A 88 8.12 -21.45 6.54
CA TYR A 88 8.07 -21.14 5.10
C TYR A 88 9.47 -21.09 4.47
N ILE A 89 10.41 -20.37 5.08
CA ILE A 89 11.79 -20.26 4.57
C ILE A 89 12.45 -21.64 4.53
N SER A 90 12.33 -22.44 5.59
CA SER A 90 12.89 -23.80 5.63
C SER A 90 12.27 -24.72 4.57
N ALA A 91 10.97 -24.59 4.29
CA ALA A 91 10.34 -25.36 3.21
C ALA A 91 10.82 -24.92 1.83
N ARG A 92 11.10 -23.63 1.65
CA ARG A 92 11.60 -23.06 0.40
C ARG A 92 13.04 -23.44 0.12
N THR A 93 13.92 -23.39 1.12
CA THR A 93 15.34 -23.78 0.96
C THR A 93 15.51 -25.26 0.67
N ARG A 94 14.60 -26.13 1.14
CA ARG A 94 14.59 -27.56 0.77
C ARG A 94 14.18 -27.82 -0.69
N ARG A 95 13.53 -26.87 -1.35
CA ARG A 95 12.98 -27.02 -2.72
C ARG A 95 13.76 -26.21 -3.77
N ALA A 96 14.65 -25.34 -3.34
CA ALA A 96 15.54 -24.54 -4.19
C ALA A 96 16.83 -25.31 -4.46
#